data_AF-A0A529HL74-F1
#
_entry.id   AF-A0A529HL74-F1
#
_cell.length_a   1.000
_cell.length_b   1.000
_cell.length_c   1.000
_cell.angle_alpha   90.00
_cell.angle_beta   90.00
_cell.angle_gamma   90.00
#
_symmetry.space_group_name_H-M   'P 1'
#
loop_
_entity.id
_entity.type
_entity.pdbx_description
1 polymer ?
#
loop_
_entity_poly.entity_id
_entity_poly.type
_entity_poly.pdbx_seq_one_letter_code
_entity_poly.pdbx_strand_id
1 'polypeptide(L)'
;RPQALIDKHIGCQVMEIYGGDPHELHSLVKPHSQRIEISGETLYCYAPDPDQVRTQLQGRAGLRLLLRPANLEDVFLRLTGREMEE
;
A
#
# COMPACT_ATOMS: atom_id res chain seq x y z
N ARG A 1 16.55 -11.37 -12.02
CA ARG A 1 17.01 -10.75 -10.75
C ARG A 1 15.77 -10.26 -10.01
N PRO A 2 15.62 -10.51 -8.69
CA PRO A 2 14.45 -10.11 -7.92
C PRO A 2 14.06 -8.64 -8.09
N GLN A 3 15.03 -7.73 -8.02
CA GLN A 3 14.81 -6.29 -8.21
C GLN A 3 14.15 -5.96 -9.55
N ALA A 4 14.58 -6.59 -10.65
CA ALA A 4 14.00 -6.34 -11.97
C ALA A 4 12.53 -6.75 -12.07
N LEU A 5 12.08 -7.73 -11.29
CA LEU A 5 10.67 -8.11 -11.22
C LEU A 5 9.88 -7.09 -10.42
N ILE A 6 10.43 -6.63 -9.29
CA ILE A 6 9.82 -5.59 -8.45
C ILE A 6 9.67 -4.29 -9.24
N ASP A 7 10.69 -3.86 -9.97
CA ASP A 7 10.64 -2.63 -10.77
C ASP A 7 9.65 -2.75 -11.92
N LYS A 8 9.65 -3.89 -12.62
CA LYS A 8 8.75 -4.16 -13.76
C LYS A 8 7.28 -4.25 -13.33
N HIS A 9 7.03 -4.90 -12.20
CA HIS A 9 5.67 -5.24 -11.78
C HIS A 9 5.14 -4.35 -10.67
N ILE A 10 5.93 -3.61 -9.91
CA ILE A 10 5.40 -2.73 -8.86
C ILE A 10 5.85 -1.30 -9.09
N GLY A 11 7.16 -1.08 -9.22
CA GLY A 11 7.74 0.19 -9.67
C GLY A 11 7.47 1.40 -8.75
N CYS A 12 6.99 1.16 -7.53
CA CYS A 12 6.70 2.20 -6.55
C CYS A 12 6.90 1.69 -5.12
N GLN A 13 6.81 2.60 -4.16
CA GLN A 13 6.87 2.25 -2.74
C GLN A 13 5.49 1.86 -2.22
N VAL A 14 5.49 1.14 -1.10
CA VAL A 14 4.28 0.71 -0.41
C VAL A 14 4.19 1.45 0.92
N MET A 15 3.09 2.17 1.11
CA MET A 15 2.71 2.75 2.40
C MET A 15 1.76 1.79 3.10
N GLU A 16 2.15 1.30 4.27
CA GLU A 16 1.31 0.50 5.14
C GLU A 16 0.64 1.41 6.16
N ILE A 17 -0.67 1.32 6.24
CA ILE A 17 -1.52 2.15 7.10
C ILE A 17 -2.22 1.22 8.08
N TYR A 18 -1.90 1.39 9.35
CA TYR A 18 -2.45 0.60 10.45
C TYR A 18 -3.43 1.44 11.27
N GLY A 19 -4.55 0.82 11.65
CA GLY A 19 -5.61 1.44 12.44
C GLY A 19 -6.57 2.29 11.59
N GLY A 20 -7.64 2.77 12.23
CA GLY A 20 -8.74 3.45 11.53
C GLY A 20 -9.67 2.49 10.79
N ASP A 21 -10.68 3.03 10.11
CA ASP A 21 -11.58 2.25 9.27
C ASP A 21 -10.99 2.07 7.86
N PRO A 22 -10.73 0.82 7.40
CA PRO A 22 -10.12 0.57 6.10
C PRO A 22 -10.94 1.09 4.91
N HIS A 23 -12.27 1.15 5.00
CA HIS A 23 -13.12 1.61 3.90
C HIS A 23 -13.06 3.14 3.75
N GLU A 24 -13.06 3.87 4.86
CA GLU A 24 -12.83 5.31 4.88
C GLU A 24 -11.44 5.66 4.34
N LEU A 25 -10.43 4.96 4.85
CA LEU A 25 -9.04 5.19 4.46
C LEU A 25 -8.80 4.87 2.99
N HIS A 26 -9.38 3.78 2.49
CA HIS A 26 -9.32 3.41 1.08
C HIS A 26 -9.81 4.55 0.19
N SER A 27 -10.99 5.11 0.49
CA SER A 27 -11.58 6.20 -0.31
C SER A 27 -10.71 7.46 -0.33
N LEU A 28 -10.04 7.73 0.79
CA LEU A 28 -9.19 8.90 0.97
C LEU A 28 -7.85 8.80 0.23
N VAL A 29 -7.23 7.61 0.23
CA VAL A 29 -5.90 7.43 -0.37
C VAL A 29 -5.95 7.01 -1.84
N LYS A 30 -7.06 6.42 -2.29
CA LYS A 30 -7.29 5.95 -3.68
C LYS A 30 -6.86 6.93 -4.78
N PRO A 31 -7.11 8.25 -4.67
CA PRO A 31 -6.67 9.20 -5.71
C PRO A 31 -5.14 9.29 -5.87
N HIS A 32 -4.38 8.90 -4.85
CA HIS A 32 -2.91 8.98 -4.79
C HIS A 32 -2.24 7.61 -4.84
N SER A 33 -3.03 6.54 -5.00
CA SER A 33 -2.56 5.15 -5.05
C SER A 33 -2.73 4.58 -6.46
N GLN A 34 -1.75 3.82 -6.93
CA GLN A 34 -1.89 2.98 -8.12
C GLN A 34 -2.71 1.71 -7.82
N ARG A 35 -2.60 1.22 -6.59
CA ARG A 35 -3.30 0.03 -6.09
C ARG A 35 -3.45 0.15 -4.57
N ILE A 36 -4.52 -0.42 -4.05
CA ILE A 36 -4.75 -0.54 -2.61
C ILE A 36 -5.13 -1.98 -2.33
N GLU A 37 -4.41 -2.60 -1.40
CA GLU A 37 -4.80 -3.89 -0.83
C GLU A 37 -5.21 -3.69 0.63
N ILE A 38 -6.12 -4.54 1.10
CA ILE A 38 -6.52 -4.59 2.50
C ILE A 38 -6.23 -6.01 2.98
N SER A 39 -5.47 -6.16 4.05
CA SER A 39 -5.28 -7.47 4.69
C SER A 39 -5.56 -7.32 6.18
N GLY A 40 -6.62 -7.99 6.64
CA GLY A 40 -7.19 -7.76 7.96
C GLY A 40 -7.58 -6.29 8.14
N GLU A 41 -6.95 -5.62 9.11
CA GLU A 41 -7.16 -4.20 9.43
C GLU A 41 -6.09 -3.27 8.82
N THR A 42 -5.16 -3.82 8.03
CA THR A 42 -4.04 -3.06 7.45
C THR A 42 -4.32 -2.72 6.00
N LEU A 43 -4.09 -1.47 5.64
CA LEU A 43 -4.23 -0.99 4.26
C LEU A 43 -2.86 -0.76 3.64
N TYR A 44 -2.60 -1.42 2.51
CA TYR A 44 -1.35 -1.34 1.75
C TYR A 44 -1.59 -0.48 0.52
N CYS A 45 -1.02 0.71 0.53
CA CYS A 45 -1.16 1.71 -0.51
C CYS A 45 0.09 1.76 -1.37
N TYR A 46 -0.03 1.31 -2.62
CA TYR A 46 1.02 1.36 -3.62
C TYR A 46 1.03 2.73 -4.27
N ALA A 47 1.99 3.58 -3.92
CA ALA A 47 2.01 4.98 -4.32
C ALA A 47 3.37 5.39 -4.90
N PRO A 48 3.41 5.99 -6.11
CA PRO A 48 4.63 6.55 -6.67
C PRO A 48 5.09 7.79 -5.89
N ASP A 49 4.16 8.50 -5.26
CA ASP A 49 4.43 9.63 -4.36
C ASP A 49 3.76 9.39 -2.98
N PRO A 50 4.47 8.74 -2.05
CA PRO A 50 3.94 8.43 -0.73
C PRO A 50 3.65 9.67 0.13
N ASP A 51 4.23 10.83 -0.17
CA ASP A 51 4.01 12.06 0.60
C ASP A 51 2.61 12.65 0.34
N GLN A 52 2.05 12.45 -0.86
CA GLN A 52 0.65 12.78 -1.12
C GLN A 52 -0.30 11.93 -0.25
N VAL A 53 0.00 10.64 -0.09
CA VAL A 53 -0.77 9.75 0.78
C VAL A 53 -0.66 10.20 2.24
N ARG A 54 0.55 10.50 2.72
CA ARG A 54 0.77 11.03 4.08
C ARG A 54 -0.06 12.30 4.31
N THR A 55 -0.06 13.21 3.34
CA THR A 55 -0.79 14.49 3.42
C THR A 55 -2.29 14.28 3.59
N GLN A 56 -2.89 13.34 2.84
CA GLN A 56 -4.32 13.03 3.02
C GLN A 56 -4.65 12.46 4.41
N LEU A 57 -3.70 11.74 5.02
CA LEU A 57 -3.86 11.13 6.34
C LEU A 57 -3.48 12.06 7.50
N GLN A 58 -2.97 13.26 7.22
CA GLN A 58 -2.63 14.23 8.26
C GLN A 58 -3.86 14.60 9.11
N GLY A 59 -3.65 14.70 10.42
CA GLY A 59 -4.71 15.06 11.37
C GLY A 59 -5.62 13.91 11.79
N ARG A 60 -5.52 12.72 11.17
CA ARG A 60 -6.20 11.52 11.68
C ARG A 60 -5.43 10.93 12.86
N ALA A 61 -6.10 10.84 14.00
CA ALA A 61 -5.53 10.22 15.20
C ALA A 61 -5.56 8.69 15.09
N GLY A 62 -4.62 8.03 15.78
CA GLY A 62 -4.59 6.57 15.89
C GLY A 62 -4.06 5.82 14.67
N LEU A 63 -3.57 6.52 13.65
CA LEU A 63 -2.92 5.89 12.49
C LEU A 63 -1.43 5.68 12.75
N ARG A 64 -0.90 4.52 12.36
CA ARG A 64 0.53 4.27 12.23
C ARG A 64 0.86 4.05 10.75
N LEU A 65 1.84 4.79 10.24
CA LEU A 65 2.24 4.77 8.84
C LEU A 65 3.66 4.22 8.70
N LEU A 66 3.85 3.18 7.89
CA LEU A 66 5.16 2.63 7.53
C LEU A 66 5.38 2.76 6.03
N LEU A 67 6.54 3.29 5.63
CA LEU A 67 6.93 3.35 4.23
C LEU A 67 8.04 2.33 3.97
N ARG A 68 7.83 1.45 3.00
CA ARG A 68 8.84 0.47 2.57
C ARG A 68 8.95 0.38 1.04
N PRO A 69 10.10 -0.08 0.53
CA PRO A 69 10.18 -0.58 -0.84
C PRO A 69 9.24 -1.77 -1.06
N ALA A 70 8.81 -1.95 -2.31
CA ALA A 70 8.13 -3.15 -2.72
C ALA A 70 9.06 -4.38 -2.67
N ASN A 71 8.50 -5.56 -2.41
CA ASN A 71 9.19 -6.84 -2.31
C ASN A 71 8.60 -7.86 -3.31
N LEU A 72 9.08 -9.11 -3.27
CA LEU A 72 8.59 -10.17 -4.18
C LEU A 72 7.17 -10.66 -3.84
N GLU A 73 6.74 -10.52 -2.59
CA GLU A 73 5.37 -10.84 -2.19
C GLU A 73 4.39 -9.87 -2.85
N ASP A 74 4.70 -8.57 -2.91
CA ASP A 74 3.88 -7.60 -3.64
C ASP A 74 3.75 -7.98 -5.13
N VAL A 75 4.85 -8.46 -5.74
CA VAL A 75 4.85 -8.96 -7.13
C VAL A 75 3.95 -10.19 -7.25
N PHE A 76 4.03 -11.13 -6.31
CA PHE A 76 3.19 -12.31 -6.28
C PHE A 76 1.71 -11.95 -6.16
N LEU A 77 1.36 -11.08 -5.21
CA LEU A 77 -0.01 -10.57 -5.00
C LEU A 77 -0.54 -9.93 -6.29
N ARG A 78 0.24 -9.06 -6.93
CA ARG A 78 -0.16 -8.41 -8.18
C ARG A 78 -0.38 -9.38 -9.34
N LEU A 79 0.47 -10.39 -9.48
CA LEU A 79 0.40 -11.34 -10.60
C LEU A 79 -0.66 -12.42 -10.40
N THR A 80 -0.93 -12.81 -9.15
CA THR A 80 -1.88 -13.88 -8.85
C THR A 80 -3.29 -13.38 -8.55
N GLY A 81 -3.42 -12.10 -8.14
CA GLY A 81 -4.70 -11.53 -7.71
C GLY A 81 -5.27 -12.18 -6.45
N ARG A 82 -4.44 -12.91 -5.70
CA ARG A 82 -4.80 -13.54 -4.42
C ARG A 82 -4.16 -12.75 -3.30
N GLU A 83 -4.84 -12.67 -2.15
CA GLU A 83 -4.21 -12.33 -0.88
C GLU A 83 -3.33 -13.51 -0.44
N MET A 84 -2.21 -13.22 0.24
CA MET A 84 -1.44 -14.27 0.90
C MET A 84 -2.25 -14.74 2.11
N GLU A 85 -2.70 -15.99 2.09
CA GLU A 85 -3.20 -16.65 3.29
C GLU A 85 -1.99 -16.95 4.18
N GLU A 86 -1.91 -16.28 5.33
CA GLU A 86 -0.93 -16.57 6.40
C GLU A 86 -1.24 -17.87 7.15
#